data_AF-A0A1F6EDB4-F1
#
_entry.id   AF-A0A1F6EDB4-F1
#
_cell.length_a   1.000
_cell.length_b   1.000
_cell.length_c   1.000
_cell.angle_alpha   90.00
_cell.angle_beta   90.00
_cell.angle_gamma   90.00
#
_symmetry.space_group_name_H-M   'P 1'
#
loop_
_entity.id
_entity.type
_entity.pdbx_description
1 polymer ?
#
loop_
_entity_poly.entity_id
_entity_poly.type
_entity_poly.pdbx_seq_one_letter_code
_entity_poly.pdbx_strand_id
1 'polypeptide(L)'
;MSLQNKTRFFSLATVFIIVVLFSLVGGAGKDTLGTAVEAASADNVHGWAWSSNIGWVSFNCTDGGNGGIDVCASSNYGVNLDGAGLMTGYAWSSNIGWISFNASDLSGCPLAPCKAQLVGTALTGWARALAGGTAGSGGWSGWISLNCTSAPGDACTGHPYGVVLNGNAFEQFAWDADMDIVFGGNIGIGWLQFNPPGGGVLVTVSNPACSDGIDNDGDGLVDSLDPNCHTDGNPSNDGSYDPSDDNEFPACSDGIDNDGDGLVDTNDPGCHTDGNPSNDGSFNPNDDNESDTPACSDGIDNDGDGLADTNDPGCHTDDILTNPYNPNDDNESNVVAACSDGSDNDGDGLVDTNDPGCHTDDVLTNPYNPNDNNEANLSSPPSLSIVATPSLIRPGDSVSITWTATNVISGSCSVTGPNGFSASGESGTQSTGPITSESTYTLTCSTSTGTVSSQVTVRVTPIITPF
;
A
#
# COMPACT_ATOMS: atom_id res chain seq x y z
N MET A 1 -80.93 -5.25 -52.61
CA MET A 1 -81.60 -3.99 -52.25
C MET A 1 -82.16 -4.16 -50.84
N SER A 2 -81.89 -3.41 -49.78
CA SER A 2 -80.80 -2.54 -49.32
C SER A 2 -81.15 -2.23 -47.83
N LEU A 3 -80.14 -2.03 -46.97
CA LEU A 3 -80.20 -1.42 -45.61
C LEU A 3 -80.99 -2.17 -44.50
N GLN A 4 -80.70 -2.08 -43.20
CA GLN A 4 -79.53 -1.79 -42.33
C GLN A 4 -80.06 -1.87 -40.86
N ASN A 5 -79.12 -2.06 -39.92
CA ASN A 5 -79.19 -1.76 -38.47
C ASN A 5 -80.07 -2.57 -37.50
N LYS A 6 -79.41 -3.11 -36.46
CA LYS A 6 -79.96 -3.20 -35.10
C LYS A 6 -78.86 -3.09 -34.04
N THR A 7 -78.94 -1.98 -33.32
CA THR A 7 -78.28 -1.58 -32.07
C THR A 7 -78.59 -2.53 -30.91
N ARG A 8 -77.69 -2.62 -29.93
CA ARG A 8 -77.97 -3.19 -28.59
C ARG A 8 -77.58 -2.19 -27.49
N PHE A 9 -78.46 -2.09 -26.49
CA PHE A 9 -78.39 -1.23 -25.30
C PHE A 9 -78.77 -2.07 -24.06
N PHE A 10 -78.41 -1.55 -22.87
CA PHE A 10 -78.67 -1.99 -21.47
C PHE A 10 -77.60 -2.92 -20.85
N SER A 11 -76.75 -2.51 -19.89
CA SER A 11 -76.91 -1.87 -18.55
C SER A 11 -77.46 -2.82 -17.47
N LEU A 12 -76.67 -3.08 -16.40
CA LEU A 12 -77.12 -3.04 -15.00
C LEU A 12 -75.94 -3.17 -14.01
N ALA A 13 -76.00 -2.36 -12.96
CA ALA A 13 -75.03 -2.23 -11.86
C ALA A 13 -75.31 -3.20 -10.70
N THR A 14 -74.29 -3.56 -9.90
CA THR A 14 -74.41 -3.69 -8.43
C THR A 14 -73.02 -3.59 -7.76
N VAL A 15 -72.92 -2.74 -6.73
CA VAL A 15 -71.74 -2.50 -5.87
C VAL A 15 -72.21 -2.71 -4.42
N PHE A 16 -71.49 -3.48 -3.58
CA PHE A 16 -71.36 -3.26 -2.12
C PHE A 16 -70.26 -4.15 -1.47
N ILE A 17 -69.12 -3.53 -1.17
CA ILE A 17 -68.20 -3.55 0.02
C ILE A 17 -68.01 -4.84 0.85
N ILE A 18 -66.73 -5.23 1.09
CA ILE A 18 -66.09 -5.55 2.41
C ILE A 18 -64.55 -5.46 2.27
N VAL A 19 -63.90 -4.81 3.25
CA VAL A 19 -62.45 -4.64 3.42
C VAL A 19 -61.92 -5.70 4.39
N VAL A 20 -60.72 -6.29 4.15
CA VAL A 20 -59.63 -6.56 5.13
C VAL A 20 -58.41 -7.19 4.40
N LEU A 21 -57.22 -6.66 4.71
CA LEU A 21 -55.87 -7.09 4.27
C LEU A 21 -55.52 -8.54 4.71
N PHE A 22 -54.76 -9.27 3.88
CA PHE A 22 -53.60 -10.08 4.29
C PHE A 22 -52.68 -10.37 3.08
N SER A 23 -51.38 -10.42 3.35
CA SER A 23 -50.24 -10.25 2.44
C SER A 23 -49.86 -11.44 1.55
N LEU A 24 -49.05 -11.12 0.51
CA LEU A 24 -48.05 -11.96 -0.20
C LEU A 24 -48.54 -13.20 -1.00
N VAL A 25 -48.43 -13.14 -2.33
CA VAL A 25 -47.35 -13.77 -3.15
C VAL A 25 -47.68 -13.58 -4.64
N GLY A 26 -46.75 -12.96 -5.37
CA GLY A 26 -46.28 -13.35 -6.70
C GLY A 26 -47.21 -13.30 -7.91
N GLY A 27 -46.92 -12.39 -8.85
CA GLY A 27 -47.39 -12.52 -10.24
C GLY A 27 -47.64 -11.21 -10.97
N ALA A 28 -46.66 -10.30 -11.00
CA ALA A 28 -46.71 -9.16 -11.92
C ALA A 28 -46.39 -9.65 -13.34
N GLY A 29 -47.43 -9.83 -14.17
CA GLY A 29 -47.27 -9.78 -15.61
C GLY A 29 -46.95 -8.34 -16.01
N LYS A 30 -45.66 -8.02 -16.17
CA LYS A 30 -45.23 -6.83 -16.91
C LYS A 30 -45.14 -7.22 -18.37
N ASP A 31 -45.94 -6.55 -19.20
CA ASP A 31 -45.79 -6.52 -20.64
C ASP A 31 -44.34 -6.21 -21.02
N THR A 32 -43.77 -7.09 -21.84
CA THR A 32 -42.49 -6.93 -22.54
C THR A 32 -42.54 -5.71 -23.47
N LEU A 33 -42.13 -4.56 -22.94
CA LEU A 33 -41.57 -3.45 -23.70
C LEU A 33 -40.05 -3.48 -23.48
N GLY A 34 -39.31 -3.27 -24.58
CA GLY A 34 -37.89 -3.61 -24.76
C GLY A 34 -37.01 -3.40 -23.53
N THR A 35 -36.16 -4.39 -23.29
CA THR A 35 -34.98 -4.28 -22.43
C THR A 35 -34.37 -2.90 -22.61
N ALA A 36 -34.44 -2.07 -21.56
CA ALA A 36 -33.56 -0.92 -21.44
C ALA A 36 -32.15 -1.48 -21.45
N VAL A 37 -31.35 -0.91 -22.33
CA VAL A 37 -30.07 -1.44 -22.73
C VAL A 37 -29.01 -0.66 -21.95
N GLU A 38 -28.14 -1.37 -21.26
CA GLU A 38 -27.01 -0.84 -20.48
C GLU A 38 -25.99 -0.20 -21.43
N ALA A 39 -25.98 1.13 -21.45
CA ALA A 39 -24.89 1.94 -21.96
C ALA A 39 -24.87 3.25 -21.16
N ALA A 40 -23.67 3.72 -20.82
CA ALA A 40 -23.46 4.76 -19.83
C ALA A 40 -22.68 5.93 -20.42
N SER A 41 -22.85 7.13 -19.89
CA SER A 41 -22.04 8.31 -20.25
C SER A 41 -20.53 8.12 -20.01
N ALA A 42 -20.14 7.08 -19.26
CA ALA A 42 -18.75 6.69 -19.01
C ALA A 42 -18.14 5.84 -20.13
N ASP A 43 -18.94 5.38 -21.10
CA ASP A 43 -18.43 4.61 -22.23
C ASP A 43 -17.48 5.46 -23.07
N ASN A 44 -16.37 4.86 -23.50
CA ASN A 44 -15.18 5.61 -23.90
C ASN A 44 -15.07 5.90 -25.41
N VAL A 45 -16.10 5.58 -26.21
CA VAL A 45 -16.17 5.93 -27.63
C VAL A 45 -17.27 6.95 -27.85
N HIS A 46 -16.93 8.07 -28.48
CA HIS A 46 -17.84 9.18 -28.70
C HIS A 46 -17.68 9.77 -30.10
N GLY A 47 -18.52 10.75 -30.43
CA GLY A 47 -18.51 11.44 -31.71
C GLY A 47 -19.47 10.84 -32.74
N TRP A 48 -19.22 11.17 -34.01
CA TRP A 48 -20.22 11.01 -35.06
C TRP A 48 -19.67 10.38 -36.33
N ALA A 49 -20.22 9.24 -36.71
CA ALA A 49 -20.03 8.65 -38.04
C ALA A 49 -21.14 9.14 -39.01
N TRP A 50 -20.87 9.05 -40.31
CA TRP A 50 -21.80 9.48 -41.35
C TRP A 50 -21.99 8.44 -42.43
N SER A 51 -23.24 8.26 -42.86
CA SER A 51 -23.59 7.55 -44.08
C SER A 51 -24.53 8.39 -44.93
N SER A 52 -24.39 8.31 -46.26
CA SER A 52 -25.32 8.95 -47.19
C SER A 52 -26.74 8.40 -47.12
N ASN A 53 -26.91 7.17 -46.63
CA ASN A 53 -28.21 6.48 -46.63
C ASN A 53 -28.93 6.62 -45.29
N ILE A 54 -28.19 6.69 -44.18
CA ILE A 54 -28.75 6.71 -42.82
C ILE A 54 -28.38 7.96 -42.03
N GLY A 55 -27.63 8.88 -42.64
CA GLY A 55 -27.21 10.13 -42.00
C GLY A 55 -26.22 9.91 -40.86
N TRP A 56 -26.34 10.77 -39.86
CA TRP A 56 -25.46 10.80 -38.70
C TRP A 56 -25.75 9.63 -37.74
N VAL A 57 -24.68 9.04 -37.21
CA VAL A 57 -24.68 8.00 -36.18
C VAL A 57 -23.84 8.52 -35.02
N SER A 58 -24.44 8.74 -33.85
CA SER A 58 -23.75 9.14 -32.63
C SER A 58 -23.32 7.92 -31.83
N PHE A 59 -22.10 7.97 -31.28
CA PHE A 59 -21.53 6.89 -30.47
C PHE A 59 -21.69 7.09 -28.98
N ASN A 60 -22.03 8.30 -28.50
CA ASN A 60 -22.22 8.58 -27.09
C ASN A 60 -23.27 9.66 -26.84
N CYS A 61 -23.98 9.55 -25.73
CA CYS A 61 -24.95 10.55 -25.31
C CYS A 61 -24.31 11.91 -24.95
N THR A 62 -23.02 11.95 -24.56
CA THR A 62 -22.30 13.17 -24.19
C THR A 62 -22.17 14.16 -25.33
N ASP A 63 -22.22 13.67 -26.58
CA ASP A 63 -22.25 14.49 -27.79
C ASP A 63 -23.39 14.13 -28.76
N GLY A 64 -24.36 13.34 -28.31
CA GLY A 64 -25.40 12.74 -29.15
C GLY A 64 -26.56 13.64 -29.58
N GLY A 65 -26.61 14.88 -29.10
CA GLY A 65 -27.58 15.90 -29.51
C GLY A 65 -27.15 16.68 -30.75
N ASN A 66 -28.12 17.35 -31.39
CA ASN A 66 -27.84 18.16 -32.58
C ASN A 66 -26.76 19.23 -32.31
N GLY A 67 -25.65 19.15 -33.02
CA GLY A 67 -24.50 20.04 -32.84
C GLY A 67 -23.53 19.63 -31.72
N GLY A 68 -23.55 18.37 -31.27
CA GLY A 68 -22.65 17.87 -30.23
C GLY A 68 -23.13 18.16 -28.81
N ILE A 69 -24.45 18.26 -28.61
CA ILE A 69 -25.03 18.57 -27.29
C ILE A 69 -25.14 17.31 -26.45
N ASP A 70 -24.78 17.39 -25.16
CA ASP A 70 -25.02 16.33 -24.18
C ASP A 70 -26.53 16.06 -24.00
N VAL A 71 -26.92 14.81 -24.23
CA VAL A 71 -28.28 14.30 -24.09
C VAL A 71 -28.40 13.16 -23.07
N CYS A 72 -27.34 12.86 -22.31
CA CYS A 72 -27.27 11.72 -21.38
C CYS A 72 -28.39 11.73 -20.33
N ALA A 73 -28.80 12.93 -19.87
CA ALA A 73 -29.92 13.07 -18.94
C ALA A 73 -31.28 12.61 -19.52
N SER A 74 -31.41 12.59 -20.85
CA SER A 74 -32.65 12.23 -21.55
C SER A 74 -32.58 10.89 -22.28
N SER A 75 -31.39 10.46 -22.68
CA SER A 75 -31.14 9.19 -23.36
C SER A 75 -29.69 8.81 -23.08
N ASN A 76 -29.51 7.92 -22.11
CA ASN A 76 -28.19 7.43 -21.72
C ASN A 76 -27.78 6.29 -22.67
N TYR A 77 -26.70 6.50 -23.43
CA TYR A 77 -26.12 5.50 -24.32
C TYR A 77 -24.67 5.85 -24.64
N GLY A 78 -23.94 4.86 -25.12
CA GLY A 78 -22.50 4.91 -25.32
C GLY A 78 -21.99 3.62 -25.95
N VAL A 79 -20.85 3.71 -26.62
CA VAL A 79 -20.09 2.57 -27.12
C VAL A 79 -18.78 2.56 -26.34
N ASN A 80 -18.38 1.39 -25.84
CA ASN A 80 -17.15 1.22 -25.10
C ASN A 80 -16.17 0.34 -25.88
N LEU A 81 -14.88 0.61 -25.77
CA LEU A 81 -13.76 -0.19 -26.24
C LEU A 81 -12.91 -0.57 -25.02
N ASP A 82 -12.91 -1.85 -24.63
CA ASP A 82 -12.12 -2.30 -23.48
C ASP A 82 -10.61 -2.50 -23.81
N GLY A 83 -9.80 -2.75 -22.78
CA GLY A 83 -8.36 -2.98 -22.92
C GLY A 83 -7.98 -4.24 -23.73
N ALA A 84 -8.90 -5.20 -23.87
CA ALA A 84 -8.72 -6.35 -24.77
C ALA A 84 -9.06 -6.01 -26.23
N GLY A 85 -9.60 -4.82 -26.49
CA GLY A 85 -10.06 -4.33 -27.78
C GLY A 85 -11.47 -4.78 -28.16
N LEU A 86 -12.27 -5.33 -27.24
CA LEU A 86 -13.66 -5.69 -27.51
C LEU A 86 -14.52 -4.43 -27.44
N MET A 87 -15.38 -4.23 -28.45
CA MET A 87 -16.36 -3.16 -28.43
C MET A 87 -17.71 -3.66 -27.92
N THR A 88 -18.32 -2.89 -27.02
CA THR A 88 -19.64 -3.14 -26.44
C THR A 88 -20.48 -1.86 -26.45
N GLY A 89 -21.77 -1.97 -26.10
CA GLY A 89 -22.68 -0.82 -26.06
C GLY A 89 -23.37 -0.52 -27.39
N TYR A 90 -23.92 0.69 -27.50
CA TYR A 90 -24.89 1.08 -28.52
C TYR A 90 -24.65 2.48 -29.04
N ALA A 91 -24.59 2.59 -30.36
CA ALA A 91 -24.68 3.85 -31.09
C ALA A 91 -26.12 4.13 -31.51
N TRP A 92 -26.44 5.40 -31.77
CA TRP A 92 -27.78 5.85 -32.14
C TRP A 92 -27.81 6.62 -33.45
N SER A 93 -28.81 6.35 -34.27
CA SER A 93 -29.18 7.18 -35.41
C SER A 93 -30.66 7.50 -35.40
N SER A 94 -31.02 8.75 -35.70
CA SER A 94 -32.42 9.16 -35.82
C SER A 94 -33.16 8.51 -36.99
N ASN A 95 -32.44 8.00 -37.99
CA ASN A 95 -33.03 7.41 -39.19
C ASN A 95 -33.25 5.90 -39.07
N ILE A 96 -32.43 5.20 -38.28
CA ILE A 96 -32.45 3.73 -38.21
C ILE A 96 -32.50 3.16 -36.80
N GLY A 97 -32.45 4.02 -35.78
CA GLY A 97 -32.44 3.67 -34.37
C GLY A 97 -31.09 3.11 -33.89
N TRP A 98 -31.16 2.17 -32.94
CA TRP A 98 -30.01 1.61 -32.24
C TRP A 98 -29.13 0.74 -33.13
N ILE A 99 -27.82 0.89 -32.97
CA ILE A 99 -26.79 0.02 -33.53
C ILE A 99 -26.03 -0.58 -32.35
N SER A 100 -26.04 -1.90 -32.24
CA SER A 100 -25.41 -2.66 -31.15
C SER A 100 -24.03 -3.17 -31.54
N PHE A 101 -23.10 -3.10 -30.59
CA PHE A 101 -21.79 -3.74 -30.62
C PHE A 101 -21.73 -4.96 -29.69
N ASN A 102 -22.78 -5.21 -28.91
CA ASN A 102 -22.81 -6.30 -27.94
C ASN A 102 -22.86 -7.68 -28.60
N ALA A 103 -21.96 -8.58 -28.18
CA ALA A 103 -21.86 -9.94 -28.71
C ALA A 103 -23.20 -10.73 -28.65
N SER A 104 -24.06 -10.45 -27.66
CA SER A 104 -25.40 -11.06 -27.56
C SER A 104 -26.29 -10.72 -28.76
N ASP A 105 -26.24 -9.48 -29.21
CA ASP A 105 -27.03 -8.98 -30.34
C ASP A 105 -26.42 -9.38 -31.68
N LEU A 106 -25.12 -9.69 -31.68
CA LEU A 106 -24.36 -10.13 -32.86
C LEU A 106 -24.46 -11.63 -33.13
N SER A 107 -25.17 -12.38 -32.29
CA SER A 107 -25.44 -13.80 -32.54
C SER A 107 -26.09 -14.03 -33.91
N GLY A 108 -25.55 -14.97 -34.69
CA GLY A 108 -26.01 -15.25 -36.05
C GLY A 108 -25.48 -14.30 -37.14
N CYS A 109 -24.35 -13.62 -36.88
CA CYS A 109 -23.66 -12.80 -37.87
C CYS A 109 -23.34 -13.60 -39.16
N PRO A 110 -23.22 -12.93 -40.32
CA PRO A 110 -22.99 -13.61 -41.59
C PRO A 110 -21.68 -14.40 -41.66
N LEU A 111 -20.63 -13.96 -40.94
CA LEU A 111 -19.33 -14.62 -40.88
C LEU A 111 -18.69 -14.48 -39.51
N ALA A 112 -18.22 -15.58 -38.91
CA ALA A 112 -17.51 -15.52 -37.63
C ALA A 112 -16.18 -14.74 -37.74
N PRO A 113 -15.74 -14.03 -36.69
CA PRO A 113 -16.35 -13.99 -35.35
C PRO A 113 -17.48 -12.96 -35.22
N CYS A 114 -18.54 -13.33 -34.49
CA CYS A 114 -19.71 -12.48 -34.26
C CYS A 114 -19.50 -11.50 -33.09
N LYS A 115 -18.50 -10.65 -33.22
CA LYS A 115 -18.14 -9.60 -32.25
C LYS A 115 -17.57 -8.41 -32.98
N ALA A 116 -17.59 -7.23 -32.36
CA ALA A 116 -16.79 -6.09 -32.77
C ALA A 116 -15.49 -6.10 -31.97
N GLN A 117 -14.34 -6.27 -32.64
CA GLN A 117 -13.06 -6.41 -31.95
C GLN A 117 -11.96 -5.67 -32.69
N LEU A 118 -11.27 -4.76 -32.00
CA LEU A 118 -10.02 -4.17 -32.43
C LEU A 118 -8.89 -5.20 -32.31
N VAL A 119 -8.25 -5.52 -33.44
CA VAL A 119 -7.11 -6.44 -33.52
C VAL A 119 -5.94 -5.67 -34.11
N GLY A 120 -4.94 -5.36 -33.28
CA GLY A 120 -3.94 -4.35 -33.62
C GLY A 120 -4.62 -3.00 -33.78
N THR A 121 -4.54 -2.40 -34.97
CA THR A 121 -5.24 -1.15 -35.30
C THR A 121 -6.53 -1.36 -36.09
N ALA A 122 -6.84 -2.58 -36.51
CA ALA A 122 -7.98 -2.86 -37.38
C ALA A 122 -9.19 -3.30 -36.58
N LEU A 123 -10.32 -2.64 -36.75
CA LEU A 123 -11.59 -3.05 -36.17
C LEU A 123 -12.21 -4.15 -37.04
N THR A 124 -12.52 -5.28 -36.41
CA THR A 124 -12.90 -6.52 -37.10
C THR A 124 -14.28 -7.02 -36.64
N GLY A 125 -14.91 -7.81 -37.51
CA GLY A 125 -16.20 -8.44 -37.21
C GLY A 125 -17.39 -7.54 -37.52
N TRP A 126 -18.34 -7.42 -36.60
CA TRP A 126 -19.70 -6.95 -36.91
C TRP A 126 -20.29 -5.99 -35.88
N ALA A 127 -21.12 -5.07 -36.34
CA ALA A 127 -22.13 -4.37 -35.55
C ALA A 127 -23.53 -4.67 -36.09
N ARG A 128 -24.60 -4.39 -35.35
CA ARG A 128 -25.98 -4.69 -35.77
C ARG A 128 -26.96 -3.56 -35.52
N ALA A 129 -27.61 -3.07 -36.57
CA ALA A 129 -28.76 -2.19 -36.46
C ALA A 129 -30.00 -2.98 -35.95
N LEU A 130 -30.56 -2.58 -34.81
CA LEU A 130 -31.65 -3.27 -34.13
C LEU A 130 -33.05 -2.78 -34.54
N ALA A 131 -33.18 -1.54 -35.01
CA ALA A 131 -34.47 -0.94 -35.34
C ALA A 131 -34.80 -0.91 -36.86
N GLY A 132 -34.31 -1.89 -37.62
CA GLY A 132 -34.62 -2.08 -39.04
C GLY A 132 -35.92 -2.83 -39.36
N GLY A 133 -36.82 -3.05 -38.39
CA GLY A 133 -37.96 -3.98 -38.51
C GLY A 133 -39.35 -3.41 -38.84
N THR A 134 -39.51 -2.10 -39.10
CA THR A 134 -40.82 -1.56 -39.53
C THR A 134 -40.85 -1.38 -41.05
N ALA A 135 -42.02 -1.60 -41.66
CA ALA A 135 -42.24 -1.67 -43.12
C ALA A 135 -41.83 -0.42 -43.95
N GLY A 136 -41.24 0.61 -43.33
CA GLY A 136 -40.59 1.74 -44.00
C GLY A 136 -39.06 1.64 -44.10
N SER A 137 -38.44 0.58 -43.59
CA SER A 137 -36.97 0.42 -43.47
C SER A 137 -36.29 -0.25 -44.68
N GLY A 138 -37.03 -0.66 -45.71
CA GLY A 138 -36.42 -0.98 -47.02
C GLY A 138 -35.80 -2.37 -47.22
N GLY A 139 -35.87 -3.32 -46.27
CA GLY A 139 -35.57 -4.75 -46.53
C GLY A 139 -34.19 -5.28 -46.13
N TRP A 140 -33.29 -4.44 -45.63
CA TRP A 140 -31.96 -4.80 -45.15
C TRP A 140 -31.88 -5.78 -43.96
N SER A 141 -30.76 -6.51 -43.88
CA SER A 141 -30.48 -7.58 -42.89
C SER A 141 -30.06 -7.09 -41.49
N GLY A 142 -29.69 -5.81 -41.38
CA GLY A 142 -29.29 -5.16 -40.12
C GLY A 142 -27.84 -5.39 -39.71
N TRP A 143 -27.03 -6.10 -40.49
CA TRP A 143 -25.61 -6.32 -40.19
C TRP A 143 -24.74 -5.20 -40.73
N ILE A 144 -23.66 -4.84 -40.02
CA ILE A 144 -22.68 -3.84 -40.45
C ILE A 144 -21.30 -4.48 -40.34
N SER A 145 -20.62 -4.66 -41.47
CA SER A 145 -19.28 -5.24 -41.50
C SER A 145 -18.25 -4.16 -41.17
N LEU A 146 -17.46 -4.37 -40.12
CA LEU A 146 -16.47 -3.39 -39.65
C LEU A 146 -15.18 -3.43 -40.47
N ASN A 147 -14.93 -4.56 -41.15
CA ASN A 147 -13.89 -4.66 -42.16
C ASN A 147 -14.28 -5.58 -43.30
N CYS A 148 -13.46 -5.56 -44.35
CA CYS A 148 -13.63 -6.44 -45.49
C CYS A 148 -13.53 -7.92 -45.10
N THR A 149 -12.59 -8.29 -44.22
CA THR A 149 -12.35 -9.70 -43.90
C THR A 149 -13.49 -10.37 -43.14
N SER A 150 -14.37 -9.59 -42.49
CA SER A 150 -15.62 -10.07 -41.92
C SER A 150 -16.77 -10.09 -42.93
N ALA A 151 -16.63 -9.53 -44.13
CA ALA A 151 -17.73 -9.38 -45.08
C ALA A 151 -17.98 -10.63 -45.96
N PRO A 152 -19.24 -10.91 -46.37
CA PRO A 152 -19.55 -12.01 -47.27
C PRO A 152 -19.29 -11.66 -48.75
N GLY A 153 -18.64 -12.57 -49.48
CA GLY A 153 -18.62 -12.60 -50.96
C GLY A 153 -18.11 -11.32 -51.64
N ASP A 154 -18.86 -10.82 -52.61
CA ASP A 154 -18.49 -9.68 -53.48
C ASP A 154 -18.37 -8.34 -52.75
N ALA A 155 -18.75 -8.27 -51.46
CA ALA A 155 -18.60 -7.06 -50.64
C ALA A 155 -17.14 -6.56 -50.58
N CYS A 156 -16.17 -7.46 -50.74
CA CYS A 156 -14.75 -7.12 -50.81
C CYS A 156 -14.21 -6.85 -52.21
N THR A 157 -14.94 -7.27 -53.24
CA THR A 157 -14.44 -7.28 -54.60
C THR A 157 -14.53 -5.88 -55.20
N GLY A 158 -13.39 -5.20 -55.34
CA GLY A 158 -13.29 -3.88 -55.96
C GLY A 158 -13.43 -2.69 -55.00
N HIS A 159 -13.75 -2.94 -53.73
CA HIS A 159 -13.86 -1.93 -52.68
C HIS A 159 -13.30 -2.45 -51.35
N PRO A 160 -11.96 -2.51 -51.17
CA PRO A 160 -11.38 -2.86 -49.86
C PRO A 160 -11.69 -1.76 -48.85
N TYR A 161 -12.21 -2.14 -47.69
CA TYR A 161 -12.54 -1.23 -46.58
C TYR A 161 -12.20 -1.87 -45.23
N GLY A 162 -12.08 -1.02 -44.21
CA GLY A 162 -12.02 -1.46 -42.84
C GLY A 162 -11.77 -0.27 -41.92
N VAL A 163 -12.49 -0.25 -40.80
CA VAL A 163 -12.31 0.77 -39.80
C VAL A 163 -10.97 0.55 -39.10
N VAL A 164 -10.18 1.61 -38.94
CA VAL A 164 -8.88 1.54 -38.25
C VAL A 164 -8.81 2.59 -37.15
N LEU A 165 -8.16 2.26 -36.05
CA LEU A 165 -7.84 3.21 -35.00
C LEU A 165 -6.45 3.81 -35.27
N ASN A 166 -6.39 5.14 -35.36
CA ASN A 166 -5.15 5.91 -35.56
C ASN A 166 -5.05 6.98 -34.46
N GLY A 167 -4.12 6.77 -33.51
CA GLY A 167 -4.13 7.51 -32.26
C GLY A 167 -5.45 7.24 -31.51
N ASN A 168 -6.23 8.29 -31.29
CA ASN A 168 -7.54 8.21 -30.64
C ASN A 168 -8.72 8.27 -31.63
N ALA A 169 -8.48 8.31 -32.93
CA ALA A 169 -9.53 8.50 -33.94
C ALA A 169 -9.76 7.23 -34.76
N PHE A 170 -11.04 6.84 -34.89
CA PHE A 170 -11.43 5.85 -35.88
C PHE A 170 -11.52 6.49 -37.26
N GLU A 171 -10.88 5.85 -38.22
CA GLU A 171 -10.82 6.31 -39.61
C GLU A 171 -11.42 5.27 -40.57
N GLN A 172 -11.58 5.69 -41.83
CA GLN A 172 -12.09 4.87 -42.93
C GLN A 172 -13.56 4.49 -42.78
N PHE A 173 -13.95 3.33 -43.32
CA PHE A 173 -15.34 2.99 -43.58
C PHE A 173 -15.68 1.56 -43.12
N ALA A 174 -16.87 1.43 -42.53
CA ALA A 174 -17.61 0.19 -42.44
C ALA A 174 -18.63 0.12 -43.59
N TRP A 175 -19.13 -1.09 -43.87
CA TRP A 175 -20.03 -1.31 -44.99
C TRP A 175 -21.15 -2.28 -44.67
N ASP A 176 -22.33 -1.97 -45.20
CA ASP A 176 -23.36 -2.95 -45.45
C ASP A 176 -24.13 -2.65 -46.74
N ALA A 177 -24.21 -3.67 -47.58
CA ALA A 177 -25.11 -3.74 -48.71
C ALA A 177 -26.07 -4.90 -48.47
N ASP A 178 -27.35 -4.63 -48.64
CA ASP A 178 -28.35 -5.68 -48.69
C ASP A 178 -28.05 -6.59 -49.90
N MET A 179 -27.74 -7.84 -49.62
CA MET A 179 -27.51 -8.89 -50.63
C MET A 179 -28.83 -9.63 -50.89
N ASP A 180 -29.93 -8.92 -51.12
CA ASP A 180 -31.11 -9.55 -51.72
C ASP A 180 -30.85 -9.78 -53.22
N ILE A 181 -30.26 -10.96 -53.49
CA ILE A 181 -29.91 -11.46 -54.82
C ILE A 181 -31.14 -11.58 -55.75
N VAL A 182 -32.36 -11.46 -55.21
CA VAL A 182 -33.61 -11.70 -55.95
C VAL A 182 -34.19 -10.42 -56.57
N PHE A 183 -33.86 -9.23 -56.08
CA PHE A 183 -34.48 -7.98 -56.56
C PHE A 183 -33.53 -6.85 -56.97
N GLY A 184 -32.20 -7.04 -56.92
CA GLY A 184 -31.25 -6.01 -57.37
C GLY A 184 -31.31 -4.72 -56.55
N GLY A 185 -31.65 -4.82 -55.27
CA GLY A 185 -31.74 -3.69 -54.35
C GLY A 185 -30.41 -3.39 -53.68
N ASN A 186 -29.79 -2.25 -54.02
CA ASN A 186 -28.66 -1.67 -53.29
C ASN A 186 -29.15 -0.84 -52.07
N ILE A 187 -30.00 -1.38 -51.20
CA ILE A 187 -30.55 -0.60 -50.08
C ILE A 187 -30.15 -1.23 -48.75
N GLY A 188 -28.86 -1.12 -48.43
CA GLY A 188 -28.32 -1.27 -47.07
C GLY A 188 -27.96 0.09 -46.46
N ILE A 189 -27.29 0.09 -45.30
CA ILE A 189 -26.77 1.34 -44.70
C ILE A 189 -25.68 1.99 -45.58
N GLY A 190 -25.12 1.26 -46.53
CA GLY A 190 -24.07 1.71 -47.42
C GLY A 190 -22.76 1.94 -46.67
N TRP A 191 -21.98 2.92 -47.14
CA TRP A 191 -20.72 3.30 -46.53
C TRP A 191 -20.98 4.10 -45.26
N LEU A 192 -20.52 3.58 -44.12
CA LEU A 192 -20.49 4.30 -42.86
C LEU A 192 -19.06 4.79 -42.61
N GLN A 193 -18.85 6.09 -42.76
CA GLN A 193 -17.57 6.74 -42.58
C GLN A 193 -17.35 7.12 -41.11
N PHE A 194 -16.22 6.71 -40.53
CA PHE A 194 -15.87 7.00 -39.13
C PHE A 194 -15.15 8.35 -38.94
N ASN A 195 -14.57 8.94 -39.99
CA ASN A 195 -13.93 10.27 -39.96
C ASN A 195 -14.53 11.31 -40.94
N PRO A 196 -15.86 11.50 -41.00
CA PRO A 196 -16.45 12.43 -41.95
C PRO A 196 -16.05 13.89 -41.65
N PRO A 197 -15.99 14.78 -42.67
CA PRO A 197 -15.79 16.21 -42.44
C PRO A 197 -16.87 16.79 -41.52
N GLY A 198 -16.46 17.40 -40.40
CA GLY A 198 -17.39 17.97 -39.41
C GLY A 198 -17.96 16.95 -38.41
N GLY A 199 -17.47 15.70 -38.43
CA GLY A 199 -17.70 14.69 -37.41
C GLY A 199 -16.38 13.97 -37.08
N GLY A 200 -16.49 12.70 -36.73
CA GLY A 200 -15.36 11.88 -36.30
C GLY A 200 -15.75 11.03 -35.09
N VAL A 201 -15.46 9.74 -35.15
CA VAL A 201 -15.61 8.84 -34.00
C VAL A 201 -14.26 8.75 -33.31
N LEU A 202 -14.24 9.10 -32.03
CA LEU A 202 -13.04 9.16 -31.21
C LEU A 202 -13.19 8.17 -30.05
N VAL A 203 -12.07 7.60 -29.63
CA VAL A 203 -11.96 6.89 -28.36
C VAL A 203 -11.32 7.87 -27.40
N THR A 204 -12.01 8.25 -26.34
CA THR A 204 -11.30 8.68 -25.13
C THR A 204 -10.67 7.43 -24.58
N VAL A 205 -9.44 7.11 -24.99
CA VAL A 205 -8.62 6.29 -24.11
C VAL A 205 -8.60 7.09 -22.81
N SER A 206 -9.18 6.57 -21.72
CA SER A 206 -8.62 6.97 -20.42
C SER A 206 -7.16 6.65 -20.60
N ASN A 207 -6.33 7.70 -20.63
CA ASN A 207 -4.92 7.42 -20.56
C ASN A 207 -4.79 6.73 -19.19
N PRO A 208 -4.25 5.51 -19.13
CA PRO A 208 -4.18 4.77 -17.87
C PRO A 208 -3.59 5.68 -16.80
N ALA A 209 -4.13 5.66 -15.57
CA ALA A 209 -3.73 6.56 -14.49
C ALA A 209 -2.22 6.81 -14.49
N CYS A 210 -1.45 5.72 -14.58
CA CYS A 210 0.00 5.71 -14.61
C CYS A 210 0.69 6.32 -15.84
N SER A 211 -0.03 6.94 -16.75
CA SER A 211 0.52 7.58 -17.93
C SER A 211 -0.26 8.82 -18.37
N ASP A 212 -1.23 9.27 -17.58
CA ASP A 212 -2.17 10.34 -17.91
C ASP A 212 -1.68 11.75 -17.59
N GLY A 213 -0.56 11.86 -16.86
CA GLY A 213 0.05 13.12 -16.45
C GLY A 213 -0.71 13.85 -15.34
N ILE A 214 -1.62 13.15 -14.66
CA ILE A 214 -2.39 13.60 -13.50
C ILE A 214 -1.95 12.75 -12.29
N ASP A 215 -2.10 13.32 -11.10
CA ASP A 215 -1.88 12.67 -9.81
C ASP A 215 -3.24 12.10 -9.37
N ASN A 216 -3.54 10.84 -9.72
CA ASN A 216 -4.88 10.28 -9.56
C ASN A 216 -5.19 9.79 -8.14
N ASP A 217 -4.16 9.51 -7.33
CA ASP A 217 -4.28 9.13 -5.92
C ASP A 217 -4.10 10.31 -4.94
N GLY A 218 -3.53 11.43 -5.41
CA GLY A 218 -3.37 12.67 -4.67
C GLY A 218 -2.15 12.72 -3.76
N ASP A 219 -1.15 11.84 -3.96
CA ASP A 219 0.07 11.78 -3.15
C ASP A 219 1.13 12.82 -3.60
N GLY A 220 0.93 13.42 -4.78
CA GLY A 220 1.78 14.45 -5.38
C GLY A 220 2.83 13.93 -6.37
N LEU A 221 2.86 12.62 -6.62
CA LEU A 221 3.62 11.93 -7.66
C LEU A 221 2.69 11.66 -8.85
N VAL A 222 3.29 11.41 -10.02
CA VAL A 222 2.57 11.33 -11.29
C VAL A 222 3.28 10.33 -12.19
N ASP A 223 2.52 9.41 -12.80
CA ASP A 223 2.99 8.47 -13.80
C ASP A 223 4.26 7.70 -13.36
N SER A 224 5.32 7.69 -14.18
CA SER A 224 6.63 7.06 -13.92
C SER A 224 7.39 7.55 -12.67
N LEU A 225 6.88 8.55 -11.96
CA LEU A 225 7.45 8.99 -10.68
C LEU A 225 6.68 8.43 -9.48
N ASP A 226 5.51 7.84 -9.72
CA ASP A 226 4.61 7.27 -8.75
C ASP A 226 5.00 5.79 -8.46
N PRO A 227 5.26 5.40 -7.19
CA PRO A 227 5.52 4.01 -6.80
C PRO A 227 4.43 3.03 -7.25
N ASN A 228 3.16 3.44 -7.22
CA ASN A 228 2.01 2.58 -7.53
C ASN A 228 1.94 2.25 -9.03
N CYS A 229 2.63 3.01 -9.87
CA CYS A 229 2.81 2.71 -11.29
C CYS A 229 3.96 1.76 -11.61
N HIS A 230 4.64 1.25 -10.58
CA HIS A 230 5.72 0.31 -10.71
C HIS A 230 5.33 -1.02 -10.07
N THR A 231 5.46 -2.09 -10.84
CA THR A 231 5.17 -3.48 -10.40
C THR A 231 6.00 -3.96 -9.19
N ASP A 232 6.96 -3.17 -8.73
CA ASP A 232 7.80 -3.43 -7.55
C ASP A 232 7.79 -2.29 -6.52
N GLY A 233 6.86 -1.33 -6.64
CA GLY A 233 6.77 -0.16 -5.75
C GLY A 233 7.96 0.79 -5.84
N ASN A 234 8.86 0.65 -6.84
CA ASN A 234 10.11 1.41 -6.89
C ASN A 234 10.21 2.32 -8.13
N PRO A 235 9.96 3.63 -7.99
CA PRO A 235 10.07 4.61 -9.08
C PRO A 235 11.47 4.73 -9.70
N SER A 236 12.52 4.28 -9.00
CA SER A 236 13.89 4.32 -9.52
C SER A 236 14.21 3.14 -10.44
N ASN A 237 13.32 2.15 -10.54
CA ASN A 237 13.44 1.03 -11.44
C ASN A 237 12.59 1.26 -12.70
N ASP A 238 13.14 1.93 -13.71
CA ASP A 238 12.46 2.15 -15.00
C ASP A 238 11.92 0.85 -15.65
N GLY A 239 12.45 -0.32 -15.28
CA GLY A 239 12.03 -1.60 -15.82
C GLY A 239 10.76 -2.19 -15.20
N SER A 240 10.31 -1.66 -14.05
CA SER A 240 9.08 -2.10 -13.37
C SER A 240 7.87 -1.21 -13.67
N TYR A 241 8.08 -0.04 -14.28
CA TYR A 241 7.02 0.90 -14.68
C TYR A 241 6.04 0.27 -15.68
N ASP A 242 4.75 0.28 -15.34
CA ASP A 242 3.66 -0.14 -16.22
C ASP A 242 2.78 1.06 -16.64
N PRO A 243 3.06 1.68 -17.81
CA PRO A 243 2.25 2.78 -18.32
C PRO A 243 0.86 2.36 -18.80
N SER A 244 0.55 1.06 -18.80
CA SER A 244 -0.79 0.55 -19.12
C SER A 244 -1.65 0.30 -17.89
N ASP A 245 -1.10 0.50 -16.68
CA ASP A 245 -1.83 0.38 -15.43
C ASP A 245 -2.77 1.57 -15.21
N ASP A 246 -4.00 1.27 -14.81
CA ASP A 246 -5.07 2.24 -14.56
C ASP A 246 -5.25 2.51 -13.05
N ASN A 247 -4.36 1.95 -12.22
CA ASN A 247 -4.37 2.08 -10.78
C ASN A 247 -3.12 2.83 -10.27
N GLU A 248 -3.31 4.03 -9.75
CA GLU A 248 -2.29 4.80 -9.01
C GLU A 248 -2.51 4.70 -7.50
N PHE A 249 -3.49 3.93 -7.01
CA PHE A 249 -3.76 3.85 -5.58
C PHE A 249 -2.78 2.88 -4.88
N PRO A 250 -2.34 3.21 -3.64
CA PRO A 250 -1.58 2.29 -2.80
C PRO A 250 -2.37 0.99 -2.56
N ALA A 251 -1.67 -0.12 -2.39
CA ALA A 251 -2.28 -1.45 -2.20
C ALA A 251 -3.36 -1.44 -1.11
N CYS A 252 -3.15 -0.68 -0.04
CA CYS A 252 -4.10 -0.57 1.06
C CYS A 252 -5.31 0.36 0.83
N SER A 253 -5.46 0.92 -0.37
CA SER A 253 -6.56 1.80 -0.76
C SER A 253 -7.09 1.56 -2.18
N ASP A 254 -6.70 0.45 -2.83
CA ASP A 254 -7.02 0.18 -4.24
C ASP A 254 -8.24 -0.74 -4.43
N GLY A 255 -8.75 -1.36 -3.37
CA GLY A 255 -9.91 -2.24 -3.41
C GLY A 255 -9.62 -3.64 -3.97
N ILE A 256 -8.36 -4.03 -4.06
CA ILE A 256 -7.88 -5.33 -4.53
C ILE A 256 -7.19 -6.06 -3.36
N ASP A 257 -7.16 -7.39 -3.43
CA ASP A 257 -6.45 -8.28 -2.50
C ASP A 257 -5.07 -8.58 -3.12
N ASN A 258 -4.07 -7.79 -2.74
CA ASN A 258 -2.77 -7.72 -3.39
C ASN A 258 -1.80 -8.80 -2.89
N ASP A 259 -2.01 -9.32 -1.67
CA ASP A 259 -1.22 -10.41 -1.10
C ASP A 259 -1.88 -11.81 -1.27
N GLY A 260 -3.18 -11.85 -1.59
CA GLY A 260 -3.94 -13.04 -1.89
C GLY A 260 -4.46 -13.79 -0.66
N ASP A 261 -4.53 -13.15 0.51
CA ASP A 261 -5.05 -13.74 1.75
C ASP A 261 -6.59 -13.71 1.83
N GLY A 262 -7.24 -12.93 0.97
CA GLY A 262 -8.68 -12.77 0.87
C GLY A 262 -9.27 -11.58 1.64
N LEU A 263 -8.42 -10.74 2.24
CA LEU A 263 -8.72 -9.45 2.84
C LEU A 263 -8.29 -8.32 1.88
N VAL A 264 -8.79 -7.11 2.13
CA VAL A 264 -8.67 -5.97 1.20
C VAL A 264 -8.67 -4.67 2.00
N ASP A 265 -7.72 -3.79 1.73
CA ASP A 265 -7.62 -2.42 2.24
C ASP A 265 -7.76 -2.33 3.78
N THR A 266 -8.71 -1.53 4.28
CA THR A 266 -9.01 -1.33 5.71
C THR A 266 -9.42 -2.59 6.48
N ASN A 267 -9.66 -3.71 5.80
CA ASN A 267 -9.93 -4.99 6.48
C ASN A 267 -8.71 -5.90 6.50
N ASP A 268 -7.64 -5.51 5.81
CA ASP A 268 -6.41 -6.24 5.69
C ASP A 268 -5.45 -5.93 6.87
N PRO A 269 -4.95 -6.93 7.61
CA PRO A 269 -3.97 -6.75 8.66
C PRO A 269 -2.68 -6.04 8.22
N GLY A 270 -2.17 -6.32 7.02
CA GLY A 270 -0.96 -5.68 6.49
C GLY A 270 -1.14 -4.19 6.26
N CYS A 271 -2.37 -3.73 6.03
CA CYS A 271 -2.68 -2.31 5.93
C CYS A 271 -2.76 -1.55 7.26
N HIS A 272 -2.48 -2.22 8.37
CA HIS A 272 -2.52 -1.65 9.70
C HIS A 272 -1.13 -1.71 10.33
N THR A 273 -0.64 -0.56 10.78
CA THR A 273 0.67 -0.42 11.45
C THR A 273 0.83 -1.28 12.72
N ASP A 274 -0.25 -1.85 13.23
CA ASP A 274 -0.30 -2.74 14.39
C ASP A 274 -0.82 -4.16 14.05
N GLY A 275 -0.94 -4.50 12.77
CA GLY A 275 -1.46 -5.79 12.30
C GLY A 275 -2.94 -6.03 12.63
N ASN A 276 -3.69 -5.02 13.09
CA ASN A 276 -5.04 -5.21 13.63
C ASN A 276 -6.12 -4.42 12.86
N PRO A 277 -6.88 -5.08 11.98
CA PRO A 277 -7.98 -4.46 11.22
C PRO A 277 -9.10 -3.87 12.07
N SER A 278 -9.21 -4.24 13.34
CA SER A 278 -10.22 -3.68 14.25
C SER A 278 -9.83 -2.33 14.85
N ASN A 279 -8.59 -1.89 14.62
CA ASN A 279 -8.11 -0.59 15.06
C ASN A 279 -8.07 0.39 13.88
N ASP A 280 -9.18 1.09 13.62
CA ASP A 280 -9.27 2.12 12.56
C ASP A 280 -8.16 3.19 12.64
N GLY A 281 -7.54 3.38 13.82
CA GLY A 281 -6.48 4.36 14.03
C GLY A 281 -5.08 3.92 13.59
N SER A 282 -4.87 2.63 13.32
CA SER A 282 -3.59 2.09 12.83
C SER A 282 -3.56 1.90 11.31
N PHE A 283 -4.71 2.00 10.63
CA PHE A 283 -4.83 1.90 9.19
C PHE A 283 -3.96 2.94 8.48
N ASN A 284 -3.09 2.45 7.60
CA ASN A 284 -2.26 3.26 6.72
C ASN A 284 -2.80 3.18 5.28
N PRO A 285 -3.64 4.12 4.83
CA PRO A 285 -4.15 4.11 3.45
C PRO A 285 -3.05 4.32 2.40
N ASN A 286 -1.88 4.80 2.80
CA ASN A 286 -0.76 5.08 1.91
C ASN A 286 0.26 3.95 1.88
N ASP A 287 -0.05 2.80 2.48
CA ASP A 287 0.81 1.62 2.40
C ASP A 287 0.66 0.93 1.05
N ASP A 288 1.79 0.56 0.45
CA ASP A 288 1.87 -0.12 -0.84
C ASP A 288 2.05 -1.64 -0.70
N ASN A 289 1.97 -2.15 0.53
CA ASN A 289 2.18 -3.54 0.87
C ASN A 289 1.08 -4.05 1.81
N GLU A 290 0.34 -5.08 1.39
CA GLU A 290 -0.65 -5.75 2.25
C GLU A 290 -0.05 -6.97 2.98
N SER A 291 1.25 -7.26 2.80
CA SER A 291 1.87 -8.47 3.35
C SER A 291 2.75 -8.26 4.58
N ASP A 292 3.04 -7.01 4.99
CA ASP A 292 3.91 -6.68 6.11
C ASP A 292 3.14 -6.42 7.41
N THR A 293 2.54 -7.48 7.95
CA THR A 293 2.14 -7.49 9.36
C THR A 293 3.39 -7.47 10.26
N PRO A 294 3.44 -6.59 11.29
CA PRO A 294 4.55 -6.59 12.24
C PRO A 294 4.75 -7.95 12.89
N ALA A 295 6.01 -8.38 13.08
CA ALA A 295 6.33 -9.68 13.66
C ALA A 295 5.63 -9.92 15.00
N CYS A 296 5.49 -8.87 15.82
CA CYS A 296 4.81 -8.96 17.10
C CYS A 296 3.28 -9.00 17.04
N SER A 297 2.68 -9.04 15.86
CA SER A 297 1.23 -9.09 15.63
C SER A 297 0.81 -10.01 14.47
N ASP A 298 1.72 -10.81 13.91
CA ASP A 298 1.47 -11.63 12.72
C ASP A 298 0.98 -13.05 13.04
N GLY A 299 0.93 -13.44 14.32
CA GLY A 299 0.50 -14.78 14.73
C GLY A 299 1.54 -15.87 14.56
N ILE A 300 2.78 -15.52 14.21
CA ILE A 300 3.90 -16.41 13.93
C ILE A 300 4.98 -16.21 15.00
N ASP A 301 5.71 -17.30 15.30
CA ASP A 301 6.89 -17.30 16.16
C ASP A 301 8.12 -17.04 15.27
N ASN A 302 8.52 -15.78 15.16
CA ASN A 302 9.50 -15.28 14.20
C ASN A 302 10.94 -15.46 14.70
N ASP A 303 11.17 -15.61 16.01
CA ASP A 303 12.48 -15.86 16.60
C ASP A 303 12.75 -17.36 16.92
N GLY A 304 11.69 -18.19 16.91
CA GLY A 304 11.73 -19.63 17.08
C GLY A 304 11.86 -20.10 18.54
N ASP A 305 11.55 -19.24 19.52
CA ASP A 305 11.63 -19.58 20.94
C ASP A 305 10.39 -20.32 21.48
N GLY A 306 9.33 -20.38 20.67
CA GLY A 306 8.07 -21.04 20.97
C GLY A 306 6.98 -20.13 21.53
N LEU A 307 7.24 -18.82 21.63
CA LEU A 307 6.30 -17.76 21.96
C LEU A 307 6.03 -16.91 20.70
N ALA A 308 4.95 -16.13 20.72
CA ALA A 308 4.55 -15.31 19.59
C ALA A 308 3.67 -14.14 20.09
N ASP A 309 3.81 -12.99 19.44
CA ASP A 309 3.03 -11.77 19.63
C ASP A 309 2.94 -11.33 21.10
N THR A 310 1.72 -11.08 21.60
CA THR A 310 1.39 -10.74 22.98
C THR A 310 1.89 -11.71 24.06
N ASN A 311 2.33 -12.92 23.68
CA ASN A 311 2.90 -13.89 24.62
C ASN A 311 4.42 -13.95 24.54
N ASP A 312 5.03 -13.27 23.58
CA ASP A 312 6.47 -13.18 23.41
C ASP A 312 7.03 -12.00 24.22
N PRO A 313 7.98 -12.21 25.15
CA PRO A 313 8.60 -11.11 25.86
C PRO A 313 9.30 -10.10 24.94
N GLY A 314 9.83 -10.49 23.78
CA GLY A 314 10.50 -9.62 22.81
C GLY A 314 9.56 -8.59 22.16
N CYS A 315 8.25 -8.84 22.24
CA CYS A 315 7.21 -7.90 21.86
C CYS A 315 6.81 -6.93 22.98
N HIS A 316 7.53 -6.92 24.10
CA HIS A 316 7.26 -6.04 25.23
C HIS A 316 8.48 -5.18 25.54
N THR A 317 8.26 -3.97 26.06
CA THR A 317 9.40 -3.08 26.37
C THR A 317 10.37 -3.73 27.35
N ASP A 318 11.66 -3.62 27.08
CA ASP A 318 12.75 -4.26 27.84
C ASP A 318 12.67 -5.80 27.86
N ASP A 319 12.01 -6.42 26.89
CA ASP A 319 11.89 -7.87 26.68
C ASP A 319 11.29 -8.63 27.88
N ILE A 320 10.33 -7.99 28.56
CA ILE A 320 9.67 -8.52 29.76
C ILE A 320 8.17 -8.62 29.52
N LEU A 321 7.63 -9.84 29.53
CA LEU A 321 6.21 -10.13 29.28
C LEU A 321 5.21 -9.32 30.15
N THR A 322 5.61 -8.86 31.34
CA THR A 322 4.74 -8.03 32.20
C THR A 322 4.74 -6.54 31.87
N ASN A 323 5.65 -6.11 31.00
CA ASN A 323 5.78 -4.72 30.58
C ASN A 323 4.78 -4.40 29.44
N PRO A 324 4.64 -3.13 29.04
CA PRO A 324 3.81 -2.76 27.90
C PRO A 324 4.19 -3.52 26.63
N TYR A 325 3.18 -4.12 26.00
CA TYR A 325 3.27 -4.77 24.70
C TYR A 325 3.35 -3.72 23.57
N ASN A 326 4.21 -3.97 22.58
CA ASN A 326 4.37 -3.18 21.36
C ASN A 326 3.92 -4.00 20.15
N PRO A 327 2.66 -3.87 19.69
CA PRO A 327 2.16 -4.60 18.52
C PRO A 327 2.84 -4.18 17.21
N ASN A 328 3.50 -3.03 17.18
CA ASN A 328 4.11 -2.47 15.97
C ASN A 328 5.60 -2.84 15.87
N ASP A 329 6.10 -3.70 16.76
CA ASP A 329 7.48 -4.17 16.72
C ASP A 329 7.65 -5.22 15.62
N ASP A 330 8.72 -5.08 14.84
CA ASP A 330 9.07 -6.00 13.75
C ASP A 330 10.07 -7.07 14.20
N ASN A 331 10.33 -7.16 15.51
CA ASN A 331 11.32 -8.06 16.07
C ASN A 331 10.83 -8.71 17.38
N GLU A 332 10.69 -10.03 17.36
CA GLU A 332 10.36 -10.84 18.55
C GLU A 332 11.61 -11.29 19.33
N SER A 333 12.82 -10.97 18.87
CA SER A 333 14.05 -11.49 19.50
C SER A 333 14.23 -10.98 20.92
N ASN A 334 14.19 -11.89 21.89
CA ASN A 334 14.53 -11.61 23.27
C ASN A 334 16.02 -11.23 23.43
N VAL A 335 16.34 -10.04 23.96
CA VAL A 335 17.70 -9.73 24.44
C VAL A 335 17.90 -10.42 25.79
N VAL A 336 18.30 -11.68 25.76
CA VAL A 336 18.72 -12.36 26.98
C VAL A 336 19.97 -11.67 27.51
N ALA A 337 19.86 -11.03 28.66
CA ALA A 337 20.97 -10.32 29.28
C ALA A 337 22.11 -11.31 29.55
N ALA A 338 23.36 -10.89 29.27
CA ALA A 338 24.55 -11.74 29.37
C ALA A 338 24.61 -12.53 30.69
N CYS A 339 24.21 -11.92 31.80
CA CYS A 339 24.19 -12.56 33.11
C CYS A 339 23.06 -13.59 33.32
N SER A 340 22.28 -13.92 32.30
CA SER A 340 21.15 -14.84 32.35
C SER A 340 21.00 -15.69 31.07
N ASP A 341 21.97 -15.63 30.16
CA ASP A 341 21.93 -16.27 28.85
C ASP A 341 22.58 -17.67 28.82
N GLY A 342 23.13 -18.14 29.95
CA GLY A 342 23.76 -19.45 30.05
C GLY A 342 25.13 -19.53 29.36
N SER A 343 25.66 -18.41 28.90
CA SER A 343 26.93 -18.30 28.19
C SER A 343 27.99 -17.61 29.06
N ASP A 344 29.25 -17.76 28.64
CA ASP A 344 30.44 -17.16 29.28
C ASP A 344 30.89 -16.03 28.35
N ASN A 345 30.31 -14.85 28.53
CA ASN A 345 30.40 -13.73 27.59
C ASN A 345 31.67 -12.91 27.79
N ASP A 346 32.33 -13.02 28.95
CA ASP A 346 33.63 -12.41 29.23
C ASP A 346 34.83 -13.38 29.06
N GLY A 347 34.56 -14.68 28.95
CA GLY A 347 35.53 -15.73 28.68
C GLY A 347 36.37 -16.14 29.91
N ASP A 348 35.92 -15.84 31.13
CA ASP A 348 36.62 -16.18 32.37
C ASP A 348 36.33 -17.62 32.86
N GLY A 349 35.35 -18.29 32.25
CA GLY A 349 34.93 -19.65 32.52
C GLY A 349 33.80 -19.78 33.56
N LEU A 350 33.22 -18.67 34.00
CA LEU A 350 32.04 -18.58 34.85
C LEU A 350 30.85 -18.12 33.99
N VAL A 351 29.64 -18.38 34.48
CA VAL A 351 28.39 -18.08 33.74
C VAL A 351 27.32 -17.62 34.71
N ASP A 352 26.58 -16.59 34.32
CA ASP A 352 25.37 -16.09 34.99
C ASP A 352 25.54 -15.89 36.52
N THR A 353 24.67 -16.52 37.32
CA THR A 353 24.68 -16.54 38.79
C THR A 353 25.97 -17.03 39.45
N ASN A 354 26.88 -17.64 38.68
CA ASN A 354 28.18 -18.08 39.17
C ASN A 354 29.32 -17.14 38.74
N ASP A 355 29.02 -16.14 37.90
CA ASP A 355 29.96 -15.13 37.44
C ASP A 355 29.95 -13.93 38.40
N PRO A 356 31.08 -13.57 39.04
CA PRO A 356 31.15 -12.41 39.90
C PRO A 356 30.78 -11.11 39.18
N GLY A 357 31.07 -10.92 37.89
CA GLY A 357 30.69 -9.75 37.10
C GLY A 357 29.17 -9.54 36.98
N CYS A 358 28.38 -10.60 37.24
CA CYS A 358 26.93 -10.52 37.37
C CYS A 358 26.43 -10.12 38.77
N HIS A 359 27.34 -9.78 39.68
CA HIS A 359 27.05 -9.37 41.04
C HIS A 359 27.61 -7.99 41.33
N THR A 360 26.94 -7.23 42.20
CA THR A 360 27.40 -5.86 42.50
C THR A 360 28.84 -5.86 43.05
N ASP A 361 29.68 -4.95 42.56
CA ASP A 361 31.12 -4.83 42.88
C ASP A 361 31.98 -6.04 42.49
N ASP A 362 31.48 -6.90 41.60
CA ASP A 362 32.13 -8.11 41.10
C ASP A 362 32.48 -9.14 42.18
N VAL A 363 31.57 -9.30 43.14
CA VAL A 363 31.73 -10.22 44.27
C VAL A 363 30.57 -11.20 44.30
N LEU A 364 30.86 -12.49 44.09
CA LEU A 364 29.87 -13.56 44.03
C LEU A 364 28.91 -13.65 45.24
N THR A 365 29.31 -13.16 46.42
CA THR A 365 28.45 -13.14 47.62
C THR A 365 27.48 -11.96 47.67
N ASN A 366 27.63 -11.00 46.78
CA ASN A 366 26.79 -9.81 46.70
C ASN A 366 25.51 -10.08 45.89
N PRO A 367 24.53 -9.16 45.87
CA PRO A 367 23.33 -9.33 45.06
C PRO A 367 23.65 -9.55 43.58
N TYR A 368 23.01 -10.58 43.02
CA TYR A 368 23.04 -10.92 41.60
C TYR A 368 22.08 -10.01 40.80
N ASN A 369 22.51 -9.57 39.62
CA ASN A 369 21.73 -8.78 38.68
C ASN A 369 21.46 -9.60 37.40
N PRO A 370 20.29 -10.25 37.27
CA PRO A 370 19.96 -11.04 36.08
C PRO A 370 19.81 -10.21 34.82
N ASN A 371 19.56 -8.90 34.94
CA ASN A 371 19.34 -8.01 33.80
C ASN A 371 20.65 -7.31 33.38
N ASP A 372 21.79 -7.71 33.93
CA ASP A 372 23.08 -7.15 33.54
C ASP A 372 23.55 -7.73 32.20
N ASN A 373 23.90 -6.87 31.26
CA ASN A 373 24.38 -7.27 29.95
C ASN A 373 25.91 -7.36 29.86
N ASN A 374 26.59 -7.31 31.01
CA ASN A 374 28.03 -7.37 31.10
C ASN A 374 28.48 -8.31 32.21
N GLU A 375 29.11 -9.42 31.83
CA GLU A 375 29.74 -10.37 32.77
C GLU A 375 31.19 -9.98 33.13
N ALA A 376 31.74 -8.90 32.54
CA ALA A 376 33.15 -8.60 32.72
C ALA A 376 33.49 -8.12 34.14
N ASN A 377 34.35 -8.88 34.82
CA ASN A 377 35.01 -8.49 36.05
C ASN A 377 35.89 -7.22 35.86
N LEU A 378 36.05 -6.40 36.92
CA LEU A 378 36.90 -5.21 37.02
C LEU A 378 38.38 -5.57 36.69
N SER A 379 38.73 -5.54 35.40
CA SER A 379 39.98 -6.12 34.87
C SER A 379 41.22 -5.23 34.99
N SER A 380 41.10 -4.01 35.53
CA SER A 380 42.27 -3.13 35.67
C SER A 380 42.89 -3.25 37.07
N PRO A 381 44.22 -3.44 37.18
CA PRO A 381 44.87 -3.58 38.47
C PRO A 381 44.62 -2.35 39.35
N PRO A 382 44.55 -2.52 40.67
CA PRO A 382 44.35 -1.41 41.60
C PRO A 382 45.47 -0.39 41.47
N SER A 383 45.09 0.88 41.25
CA SER A 383 46.04 1.98 41.11
C SER A 383 45.91 2.92 42.31
N LEU A 384 46.98 3.07 43.08
CA LEU A 384 47.03 3.90 44.27
C LEU A 384 48.10 4.98 44.12
N SER A 385 47.68 6.24 44.24
CA SER A 385 48.57 7.39 44.26
C SER A 385 48.39 8.18 45.55
N ILE A 386 49.49 8.49 46.22
CA ILE A 386 49.53 9.37 47.39
C ILE A 386 50.73 10.31 47.26
N VAL A 387 50.49 11.61 47.37
CA VAL A 387 51.49 12.66 47.13
C VAL A 387 51.45 13.68 48.25
N ALA A 388 52.63 14.13 48.66
CA ALA A 388 52.80 15.16 49.68
C ALA A 388 53.39 16.43 49.04
N THR A 389 52.67 17.55 49.14
CA THR A 389 53.07 18.83 48.52
C THR A 389 53.12 19.95 49.56
N PRO A 390 54.30 20.53 49.85
CA PRO A 390 55.65 20.12 49.41
C PRO A 390 56.16 18.85 50.12
N SER A 391 57.07 18.10 49.50
CA SER A 391 57.65 16.87 50.06
C SER A 391 58.88 17.09 50.97
N LEU A 392 59.41 18.32 51.00
CA LEU A 392 60.52 18.76 51.85
C LEU A 392 60.16 20.10 52.48
N ILE A 393 60.22 20.16 53.81
CA ILE A 393 59.81 21.32 54.60
C ILE A 393 60.80 21.66 55.70
N ARG A 394 60.65 22.84 56.33
CA ARG A 394 61.33 23.16 57.58
C ARG A 394 60.52 22.63 58.77
N PRO A 395 61.16 22.39 59.93
CA PRO A 395 60.43 21.99 61.13
C PRO A 395 59.37 23.04 61.50
N GLY A 396 58.13 22.60 61.67
CA GLY A 396 56.98 23.43 62.04
C GLY A 396 56.06 23.81 60.87
N ASP A 397 56.47 23.57 59.63
CA ASP A 397 55.62 23.76 58.45
C ASP A 397 54.58 22.64 58.34
N SER A 398 53.53 22.88 57.55
CA SER A 398 52.49 21.89 57.22
C SER A 398 52.54 21.53 55.73
N VAL A 399 52.03 20.35 55.39
CA VAL A 399 52.01 19.79 54.04
C VAL A 399 50.59 19.42 53.67
N SER A 400 50.25 19.43 52.38
CA SER A 400 49.00 18.85 51.87
C SER A 400 49.27 17.43 51.37
N ILE A 401 48.54 16.45 51.92
CA ILE A 401 48.50 15.07 51.42
C ILE A 401 47.33 14.95 50.47
N THR A 402 47.59 14.59 49.22
CA THR A 402 46.59 14.33 48.19
C THR A 402 46.66 12.86 47.81
N TRP A 403 45.52 12.19 47.70
CA TRP A 403 45.44 10.78 47.34
C TRP A 403 44.34 10.52 46.33
N THR A 404 44.52 9.45 45.55
CA THR A 404 43.57 8.90 44.59
C THR A 404 43.76 7.38 44.50
N ALA A 405 42.68 6.63 44.51
CA ALA A 405 42.63 5.19 44.29
C ALA A 405 41.58 4.87 43.21
N THR A 406 41.90 3.93 42.31
CA THR A 406 40.96 3.38 41.32
C THR A 406 41.02 1.85 41.34
N ASN A 407 39.93 1.20 40.90
CA ASN A 407 39.77 -0.26 40.88
C ASN A 407 39.93 -0.87 42.28
N VAL A 408 39.21 -0.28 43.22
CA VAL A 408 39.14 -0.66 44.65
C VAL A 408 37.68 -0.67 45.07
N ILE A 409 37.34 -1.42 46.12
CA ILE A 409 35.98 -1.49 46.65
C ILE A 409 35.56 -0.09 47.12
N SER A 410 34.38 0.37 46.67
CA SER A 410 33.83 1.67 47.01
C SER A 410 33.65 1.83 48.53
N GLY A 411 34.12 2.93 49.10
CA GLY A 411 34.11 3.23 50.53
C GLY A 411 35.21 2.53 51.34
N SER A 412 36.11 1.78 50.73
CA SER A 412 37.10 0.94 51.46
C SER A 412 38.42 1.63 51.78
N CYS A 413 38.68 2.81 51.20
CA CYS A 413 39.97 3.49 51.31
C CYS A 413 40.11 4.33 52.59
N SER A 414 41.29 4.23 53.22
CA SER A 414 41.68 5.06 54.37
C SER A 414 43.14 5.55 54.24
N VAL A 415 43.39 6.79 54.66
CA VAL A 415 44.73 7.36 54.77
C VAL A 415 45.07 7.56 56.23
N THR A 416 46.22 7.06 56.66
CA THR A 416 46.71 7.20 58.04
C THR A 416 48.09 7.83 58.07
N GLY A 417 48.40 8.55 59.15
CA GLY A 417 49.71 9.16 59.36
C GLY A 417 50.00 9.52 60.81
N PRO A 418 51.16 10.12 61.09
CA PRO A 418 51.56 10.52 62.43
C PRO A 418 50.63 11.59 63.02
N ASN A 419 50.72 11.79 64.35
CA ASN A 419 49.95 12.81 65.07
C ASN A 419 48.42 12.71 64.92
N GLY A 420 47.89 11.50 64.69
CA GLY A 420 46.45 11.25 64.57
C GLY A 420 45.85 11.64 63.22
N PHE A 421 46.67 11.87 62.19
CA PHE A 421 46.19 12.11 60.84
C PHE A 421 45.41 10.90 60.33
N SER A 422 44.14 11.13 59.98
CA SER A 422 43.27 10.13 59.37
C SER A 422 42.33 10.81 58.37
N ALA A 423 42.09 10.13 57.26
CA ALA A 423 41.13 10.48 56.22
C ALA A 423 40.51 9.22 55.62
N SER A 424 39.30 9.32 55.05
CA SER A 424 38.60 8.23 54.36
C SER A 424 38.14 8.65 52.97
N GLY A 425 37.94 7.69 52.08
CA GLY A 425 37.48 7.90 50.71
C GLY A 425 38.56 7.66 49.66
N GLU A 426 38.13 7.40 48.44
CA GLU A 426 38.95 6.97 47.29
C GLU A 426 39.83 8.10 46.77
N SER A 427 39.40 9.35 46.95
CA SER A 427 40.19 10.53 46.62
C SER A 427 40.00 11.63 47.64
N GLY A 428 41.00 12.49 47.80
CA GLY A 428 40.90 13.61 48.71
C GLY A 428 42.19 14.40 48.87
N THR A 429 42.11 15.50 49.62
CA THR A 429 43.27 16.28 50.03
C THR A 429 43.08 16.80 51.44
N GLN A 430 44.10 16.64 52.29
CA GLN A 430 44.06 17.09 53.68
C GLN A 430 45.43 17.58 54.14
N SER A 431 45.44 18.64 54.96
CA SER A 431 46.67 19.20 55.53
C SER A 431 47.12 18.44 56.78
N THR A 432 48.44 18.23 56.91
CA THR A 432 49.07 17.41 57.96
C THR A 432 49.19 18.08 59.33
N GLY A 433 48.87 19.38 59.44
CA GLY A 433 49.32 20.20 60.57
C GLY A 433 50.86 20.34 60.62
N PRO A 434 51.42 20.98 61.68
CA PRO A 434 52.85 21.21 61.81
C PRO A 434 53.64 19.91 61.95
N ILE A 435 54.67 19.71 61.11
CA ILE A 435 55.55 18.55 61.13
C ILE A 435 56.94 18.97 61.62
N THR A 436 57.46 18.30 62.64
CA THR A 436 58.78 18.59 63.25
C THR A 436 59.83 17.51 62.99
N SER A 437 59.43 16.35 62.47
CA SER A 437 60.31 15.23 62.13
C SER A 437 59.78 14.47 60.91
N GLU A 438 60.65 13.69 60.26
CA GLU A 438 60.29 12.91 59.08
C GLU A 438 59.05 12.02 59.35
N SER A 439 58.04 12.14 58.49
CA SER A 439 56.69 11.58 58.73
C SER A 439 56.20 10.84 57.49
N THR A 440 55.67 9.62 57.66
CA THR A 440 55.18 8.78 56.55
C THR A 440 53.67 8.58 56.64
N TYR A 441 52.99 8.84 55.53
CA TYR A 441 51.54 8.69 55.36
C TYR A 441 51.25 7.48 54.48
N THR A 442 50.23 6.70 54.83
CA THR A 442 49.89 5.44 54.16
C THR A 442 48.43 5.46 53.73
N LEU A 443 48.18 5.30 52.42
CA LEU A 443 46.87 5.01 51.84
C LEU A 443 46.68 3.48 51.80
N THR A 444 45.56 2.99 52.32
CA THR A 444 45.19 1.57 52.34
C THR A 444 43.78 1.41 51.79
N CYS A 445 43.58 0.53 50.81
CA CYS A 445 42.28 0.26 50.19
C CYS A 445 42.06 -1.25 50.07
N SER A 446 40.79 -1.67 50.02
CA SER A 446 40.43 -3.08 49.80
C SER A 446 40.09 -3.31 48.32
N THR A 447 40.47 -4.47 47.80
CA THR A 447 40.16 -4.97 46.46
C THR A 447 39.44 -6.31 46.59
N SER A 448 38.83 -6.79 45.50
CA SER A 448 38.24 -8.14 45.42
C SER A 448 39.23 -9.25 45.81
N THR A 449 40.53 -9.02 45.62
CA THR A 449 41.62 -9.98 45.87
C THR A 449 42.37 -9.78 47.20
N GLY A 450 42.11 -8.71 47.96
CA GLY A 450 42.79 -8.45 49.23
C GLY A 450 42.91 -6.97 49.60
N THR A 451 44.02 -6.59 50.22
CA THR A 451 44.28 -5.19 50.63
C THR A 451 45.55 -4.68 49.95
N VAL A 452 45.48 -3.46 49.42
CA VAL A 452 46.58 -2.78 48.73
C VAL A 452 46.89 -1.47 49.43
N SER A 453 48.18 -1.09 49.45
CA SER A 453 48.61 0.14 50.12
C SER A 453 49.72 0.87 49.37
N SER A 454 49.72 2.20 49.47
CA SER A 454 50.76 3.09 48.95
C SER A 454 51.14 4.12 50.01
N GLN A 455 52.37 4.65 49.98
CA GLN A 455 52.88 5.53 51.03
C GLN A 455 53.71 6.70 50.49
N VAL A 456 53.70 7.82 51.22
CA VAL A 456 54.53 8.99 50.95
C VAL A 456 55.22 9.48 52.22
N THR A 457 56.49 9.84 52.13
CA THR A 457 57.27 10.37 53.25
C THR A 457 57.57 11.85 53.05
N VAL A 458 57.19 12.67 54.03
CA VAL A 458 57.54 14.08 54.13
C VAL A 458 58.87 14.20 54.87
N ARG A 459 59.87 14.80 54.22
CA ARG A 459 61.20 15.02 54.81
C ARG A 459 61.29 16.40 55.43
N VAL A 460 62.06 16.51 56.51
CA VAL A 460 62.29 17.76 57.23
C VAL A 460 63.75 18.16 57.12
N THR A 461 64.04 19.39 56.68
CA THR A 461 65.43 19.88 56.58
C THR A 461 66.06 20.02 57.97
N PRO A 462 67.32 19.59 58.16
CA PRO A 462 68.00 19.73 59.44
C PRO A 462 68.19 21.20 59.84
N ILE A 463 68.03 21.49 61.12
CA ILE A 463 68.31 22.82 61.69
C ILE A 463 69.83 22.99 61.74
N ILE A 464 70.39 23.82 60.87
CA ILE A 464 71.81 24.21 60.97
C ILE A 464 71.89 25.32 62.02
N THR A 465 72.34 25.00 63.23
CA THR A 465 72.72 26.01 64.22
C THR A 465 74.10 26.57 63.86
N PRO A 466 74.25 27.86 63.56
CA PRO A 466 75.58 28.46 63.43
C PRO A 466 76.28 28.41 64.81
N PHE A 467 77.51 27.89 64.83
CA PHE A 467 78.35 27.81 66.02
C PHE A 467 78.80 29.18 66.51
#